data_AF-A0A089RT41-F1
#
_entry.id   AF-A0A089RT41-F1
#
_cell.length_a   1.000
_cell.length_b   1.000
_cell.length_c   1.000
_cell.angle_alpha   90.00
_cell.angle_beta   90.00
_cell.angle_gamma   90.00
#
_symmetry.space_group_name_H-M   'P 1'
#
loop_
_entity.id
_entity.type
_entity.pdbx_description
1 polymer ?
#
loop_
_entity_poly.entity_id
_entity_poly.type
_entity_poly.pdbx_seq_one_letter_code
_entity_poly.pdbx_strand_id
1 'polypeptide(L)'
;MKILKYEPKNKAQLSLANFENVKNPYYVVQFNYDVTNNSNKKLDLSGVSAVDLDSKELGQVIMLQDNGDTYDADAPVRVNPGVTKTVTCQGLLKEDMLGSLNKLSVTFGEVEDKDYNTVTEEADPTSVDIN
;
A
#
# COMPACT_ATOMS: atom_id res chain seq x y z
N MET A 1 -2.48 -10.44 -4.83
CA MET A 1 -2.02 -10.18 -3.44
C MET A 1 -1.31 -11.43 -2.92
N LYS A 2 -0.37 -11.30 -1.97
CA LYS A 2 0.31 -12.42 -1.30
C LYS A 2 0.62 -12.08 0.16
N ILE A 3 0.69 -13.09 1.02
CA ILE A 3 1.16 -12.95 2.40
C ILE A 3 2.64 -13.33 2.46
N LEU A 4 3.47 -12.47 3.05
CA LEU A 4 4.90 -12.70 3.21
C LEU A 4 5.26 -12.81 4.68
N LYS A 5 6.04 -13.83 5.04
CA LYS A 5 6.64 -13.98 6.37
C LYS A 5 8.06 -13.40 6.34
N TYR A 6 8.34 -12.44 7.23
CA TYR A 6 9.66 -11.90 7.47
C TYR A 6 10.21 -12.50 8.76
N GLU A 7 11.26 -13.30 8.62
CA GLU A 7 11.93 -13.97 9.73
C GLU A 7 13.45 -13.74 9.61
N PRO A 8 14.00 -12.70 10.26
CA PRO A 8 15.42 -12.40 10.19
C PRO A 8 16.22 -13.55 10.79
N LYS A 9 17.20 -14.05 10.02
CA LYS A 9 18.03 -15.19 10.42
C LYS A 9 19.28 -14.77 11.21
N ASN A 10 19.58 -13.48 11.25
CA ASN A 10 20.75 -12.95 11.94
C ASN A 10 20.52 -11.49 12.42
N LYS A 11 21.43 -10.99 13.26
CA LYS A 11 21.33 -9.65 13.87
C LYS A 11 21.33 -8.51 12.85
N ALA A 12 22.04 -8.66 11.73
CA ALA A 12 22.08 -7.65 10.67
C ALA A 12 20.75 -7.56 9.91
N GLN A 13 20.12 -8.71 9.64
CA GLN A 13 18.76 -8.76 9.08
C GLN A 13 17.73 -8.24 10.08
N LEU A 14 17.91 -8.50 11.38
CA LEU A 14 17.03 -7.98 12.43
C LEU A 14 17.06 -6.45 12.51
N SER A 15 18.24 -5.82 12.38
CA SER A 15 18.37 -4.36 12.38
C SER A 15 17.81 -3.68 11.13
N LEU A 16 17.71 -4.41 10.02
CA LEU A 16 17.16 -3.92 8.74
C LEU A 16 15.66 -4.19 8.61
N ALA A 17 15.13 -5.20 9.30
CA ALA A 17 13.71 -5.57 9.29
C ALA A 17 12.85 -4.63 10.16
N ASN A 18 13.18 -3.34 10.16
CA ASN A 18 12.62 -2.35 11.07
C ASN A 18 11.41 -1.66 10.45
N PHE A 19 10.32 -2.41 10.27
CA PHE A 19 8.98 -1.84 10.44
C PHE A 19 8.90 -1.42 11.91
N GLU A 20 9.27 -0.19 12.23
CA GLU A 20 9.16 0.48 13.55
C GLU A 20 9.01 -0.44 14.79
N ASN A 21 10.05 -1.18 15.16
CA ASN A 21 10.07 -2.02 16.39
C ASN A 21 9.11 -3.23 16.43
N VAL A 22 8.62 -3.72 15.29
CA VAL A 22 7.77 -4.92 15.27
C VAL A 22 8.56 -6.16 15.69
N LYS A 23 7.97 -6.96 16.59
CA LYS A 23 8.56 -8.24 17.03
C LYS A 23 8.60 -9.23 15.86
N ASN A 24 9.75 -9.85 15.67
CA ASN A 24 9.98 -10.84 14.63
C ASN A 24 9.67 -12.28 15.14
N PRO A 25 9.18 -13.19 14.29
CA PRO A 25 8.80 -12.97 12.89
C PRO A 25 7.53 -12.12 12.76
N TYR A 26 7.41 -11.38 11.67
CA TYR A 26 6.18 -10.66 11.32
C TYR A 26 5.70 -11.04 9.93
N TYR A 27 4.45 -10.68 9.63
CA TYR A 27 3.82 -10.96 8.36
C TYR A 27 3.33 -9.67 7.73
N VAL A 28 3.39 -9.58 6.41
CA VAL A 28 2.80 -8.46 5.66
C VAL A 28 1.89 -8.99 4.58
N VAL A 29 0.83 -8.24 4.29
CA VAL A 29 0.05 -8.37 3.05
C VAL A 29 0.75 -7.54 2.00
N GLN A 30 1.19 -8.16 0.90
CA GLN A 30 1.66 -7.44 -0.29
C GLN A 30 0.59 -7.46 -1.37
N PHE A 31 0.18 -6.29 -1.82
CA PHE A 31 -0.74 -6.12 -2.94
C PHE A 31 -0.18 -5.11 -3.94
N ASN A 32 -0.65 -5.22 -5.18
CA ASN A 32 -0.29 -4.32 -6.25
C ASN A 32 -1.57 -3.73 -6.82
N TYR A 33 -1.51 -2.49 -7.28
CA TYR A 33 -2.58 -1.87 -8.05
C TYR A 33 -2.00 -1.11 -9.24
N ASP A 34 -2.78 -1.03 -10.31
CA ASP A 34 -2.42 -0.26 -11.50
C ASP A 34 -3.22 1.04 -11.51
N VAL A 35 -2.52 2.16 -11.67
CA VAL A 35 -3.13 3.47 -11.89
C VAL A 35 -2.90 3.88 -13.34
N THR A 36 -3.99 4.13 -14.07
CA THR A 36 -3.94 4.58 -15.46
C THR A 36 -4.50 5.98 -15.58
N ASN A 37 -3.69 6.92 -16.06
CA ASN A 37 -4.14 8.29 -16.32
C ASN A 37 -4.70 8.41 -17.75
N ASN A 38 -6.03 8.37 -17.88
CA ASN A 38 -6.73 8.52 -19.15
C ASN A 38 -6.97 9.99 -19.56
N SER A 39 -6.49 10.95 -18.77
CA SER A 39 -6.63 12.38 -19.08
C SER A 39 -5.48 12.88 -19.97
N ASN A 40 -5.56 14.14 -20.40
CA ASN A 40 -4.49 14.84 -21.11
C ASN A 40 -3.59 15.69 -20.18
N LYS A 41 -3.80 15.62 -18.86
CA LYS A 41 -3.02 16.35 -17.86
C LYS A 41 -2.24 15.40 -16.98
N LYS A 42 -1.16 15.89 -16.38
CA LYS A 42 -0.46 15.17 -15.33
C LYS A 42 -1.27 15.23 -14.05
N LEU A 43 -1.45 14.08 -13.40
CA LEU A 43 -2.23 13.92 -12.18
C LEU A 43 -1.38 13.25 -11.11
N ASP A 44 -1.61 13.64 -9.86
CA ASP A 44 -1.00 13.02 -8.68
C ASP A 44 -2.15 12.33 -7.91
N LEU A 45 -2.05 11.02 -7.70
CA LEU A 45 -2.96 10.26 -6.82
C LEU A 45 -2.39 10.30 -5.41
N SER A 46 -3.18 10.68 -4.41
CA SER A 46 -2.82 10.66 -2.99
C SER A 46 -2.81 9.24 -2.43
N GLY A 47 -1.95 8.40 -3.01
CA GLY A 47 -1.60 7.06 -2.58
C GLY A 47 -2.78 6.17 -2.17
N VAL A 48 -2.52 5.36 -1.15
CA VAL A 48 -3.50 4.54 -0.44
C VAL A 48 -3.72 5.18 0.92
N SER A 49 -4.94 5.60 1.22
CA SER A 49 -5.29 6.26 2.48
C SER A 49 -5.60 5.29 3.61
N ALA A 50 -6.21 4.13 3.28
CA ALA A 50 -6.50 3.09 4.26
C ALA A 50 -6.41 1.69 3.64
N VAL A 51 -6.02 0.71 4.46
CA VAL A 51 -6.06 -0.71 4.10
C VAL A 51 -6.59 -1.51 5.27
N ASP A 52 -7.70 -2.20 5.03
CA ASP A 52 -8.35 -3.07 6.02
C ASP A 52 -8.29 -4.53 5.58
N LEU A 53 -8.05 -5.41 6.54
CA LEU A 53 -8.18 -6.85 6.40
C LEU A 53 -9.33 -7.33 7.28
N ASP A 54 -10.36 -7.92 6.69
CA ASP A 54 -11.57 -8.36 7.39
C ASP A 54 -12.15 -7.25 8.31
N SER A 55 -12.19 -6.02 7.79
CA SER A 55 -12.63 -4.81 8.49
C SER A 55 -11.75 -4.40 9.68
N LYS A 56 -10.51 -4.88 9.75
CA LYS A 56 -9.49 -4.42 10.69
C LYS A 56 -8.39 -3.69 9.93
N GLU A 57 -8.13 -2.45 10.32
CA GLU A 57 -7.04 -1.65 9.78
C GLU A 57 -5.71 -2.37 9.99
N LEU A 58 -4.94 -2.54 8.91
CA LEU A 58 -3.58 -3.07 8.97
C LEU A 58 -2.70 -2.23 9.92
N GLY A 59 -1.50 -2.72 10.21
CA GLY A 59 -0.46 -1.86 10.77
C GLY A 59 0.00 -0.84 9.73
N GLN A 60 1.22 -0.34 9.90
CA GLN A 60 1.85 0.54 8.92
C GLN A 60 1.76 -0.05 7.50
N VAL A 61 1.43 0.80 6.54
CA VAL A 61 1.39 0.47 5.12
C VAL A 61 2.43 1.31 4.39
N ILE A 62 3.28 0.65 3.61
CA ILE A 62 4.34 1.30 2.83
C ILE A 62 4.14 1.02 1.34
N MET A 63 4.58 1.97 0.51
CA MET A 63 4.76 1.80 -0.92
C MET A 63 6.22 1.40 -1.22
N LEU A 64 6.39 0.39 -2.08
CA LEU A 64 7.69 -0.05 -2.60
C LEU A 64 7.91 0.54 -4.00
N GLN A 65 9.02 1.23 -4.20
CA GLN A 65 9.44 1.73 -5.51
C GLN A 65 10.35 0.73 -6.22
N ASP A 66 10.43 0.83 -7.56
CA ASP A 66 11.26 -0.04 -8.40
C ASP A 66 12.75 0.02 -8.06
N ASN A 67 13.23 1.14 -7.50
CA ASN A 67 14.62 1.32 -7.08
C ASN A 67 14.92 0.72 -5.68
N GLY A 68 13.93 0.12 -5.02
CA GLY A 68 14.06 -0.44 -3.68
C GLY A 68 13.81 0.55 -2.54
N ASP A 69 13.51 1.81 -2.83
CA ASP A 69 13.11 2.79 -1.82
C ASP A 69 11.70 2.50 -1.30
N THR A 70 11.45 2.89 -0.05
CA THR A 70 10.16 2.75 0.61
C THR A 70 9.63 4.11 1.05
N TYR A 71 8.35 4.35 0.80
CA TYR A 71 7.63 5.54 1.25
C TYR A 71 6.39 5.13 2.02
N ASP A 72 5.81 6.05 2.80
CA ASP A 72 4.46 5.86 3.32
C ASP A 72 3.48 5.64 2.16
N ALA A 73 2.47 4.80 2.37
CA ALA A 73 1.56 4.40 1.31
C ALA A 73 0.66 5.54 0.80
N ASP A 74 0.49 6.60 1.60
CA ASP A 74 -0.25 7.82 1.24
C ASP A 74 0.59 8.80 0.39
N ALA A 75 1.87 8.52 0.18
CA ALA A 75 2.74 9.37 -0.63
C ALA A 75 2.21 9.52 -2.07
N PRO A 76 2.24 10.73 -2.66
CA PRO A 76 1.66 10.96 -3.98
C PRO A 76 2.28 10.11 -5.09
N VAL A 77 1.42 9.42 -5.84
CA VAL A 77 1.76 8.67 -7.04
C VAL A 77 1.47 9.51 -8.28
N ARG A 78 2.53 10.05 -8.85
CA ARG A 78 2.49 10.92 -10.02
C ARG A 78 2.38 10.16 -11.33
N VAL A 79 1.35 10.42 -12.13
CA VAL A 79 1.05 9.69 -13.37
C VAL A 79 0.92 10.66 -14.56
N ASN A 80 1.75 10.48 -15.58
CA ASN A 80 1.70 11.29 -16.81
C ASN A 80 0.49 10.89 -17.68
N PRO A 81 -0.01 11.79 -18.56
CA PRO A 81 -1.07 11.48 -19.51
C PRO A 81 -0.82 10.20 -20.31
N GLY A 82 -1.83 9.33 -20.40
CA GLY A 82 -1.79 8.09 -21.18
C GLY A 82 -0.86 7.00 -20.62
N VAL A 83 -0.32 7.18 -19.41
CA VAL A 83 0.59 6.22 -18.77
C VAL A 83 -0.16 5.39 -17.73
N THR A 84 0.16 4.10 -17.69
CA THR A 84 -0.17 3.20 -16.58
C THR A 84 1.07 3.01 -15.71
N LYS A 85 0.90 3.10 -14.38
CA LYS A 85 1.91 2.74 -13.40
C LYS A 85 1.39 1.63 -12.51
N THR A 86 2.24 0.63 -12.26
CA THR A 86 1.99 -0.37 -11.22
C THR A 86 2.63 0.09 -9.93
N VAL A 87 1.87 0.06 -8.85
CA VAL A 87 2.34 0.39 -7.49
C VAL A 87 2.27 -0.88 -6.65
N THR A 88 3.32 -1.14 -5.88
CA THR A 88 3.36 -2.24 -4.92
C THR A 88 3.29 -1.68 -3.50
N CYS A 89 2.38 -2.19 -2.68
CA CYS A 89 2.25 -1.83 -1.28
C CYS A 89 2.42 -3.05 -0.37
N GLN A 90 2.94 -2.81 0.83
CA GLN A 90 3.01 -3.79 1.90
C GLN A 90 2.38 -3.21 3.17
N GLY A 91 1.38 -3.90 3.71
CA GLY A 91 0.77 -3.56 4.99
C GLY A 91 1.09 -4.61 6.05
N LEU A 92 1.48 -4.16 7.24
CA LEU A 92 1.81 -5.04 8.36
C LEU A 92 0.57 -5.76 8.88
N LEU A 93 0.65 -7.09 9.03
CA LEU A 93 -0.36 -7.88 9.74
C LEU A 93 -0.11 -7.81 11.24
N LYS A 94 -1.12 -7.36 11.98
CA LYS A 94 -1.14 -7.44 13.46
C LYS A 94 -1.38 -8.89 13.88
N GLU A 95 -0.92 -9.26 15.08
CA GLU A 95 -0.97 -10.64 15.57
C GLU A 95 -2.39 -11.24 15.58
N ASP A 96 -3.39 -10.41 15.90
CA ASP A 96 -4.80 -10.78 15.95
C ASP A 96 -5.49 -10.92 14.58
N MET A 97 -4.76 -10.68 13.48
CA MET A 97 -5.24 -10.82 12.11
C MET A 97 -4.82 -12.13 11.47
N LEU A 98 -3.81 -12.82 12.00
CA LEU A 98 -3.27 -14.05 11.39
C LEU A 98 -4.29 -15.21 11.33
N GLY A 99 -5.34 -15.17 12.15
CA GLY A 99 -6.39 -16.17 12.17
C GLY A 99 -7.51 -15.96 11.15
N SER A 100 -7.57 -14.81 10.48
CA SER A 100 -8.65 -14.46 9.54
C SER A 100 -8.08 -13.59 8.42
N LEU A 101 -7.96 -14.17 7.23
CA LEU A 101 -7.39 -13.54 6.05
C LEU A 101 -8.35 -13.72 4.87
N ASN A 102 -9.58 -13.21 4.95
CA ASN A 102 -10.60 -13.52 3.94
C ASN A 102 -10.81 -12.40 2.92
N LYS A 103 -10.66 -11.12 3.33
CA LYS A 103 -11.01 -9.98 2.48
C LYS A 103 -10.08 -8.79 2.75
N LEU A 104 -9.46 -8.29 1.69
CA LEU A 104 -8.68 -7.05 1.71
C LEU A 104 -9.55 -5.91 1.18
N SER A 105 -9.61 -4.77 1.87
CA SER A 105 -10.23 -3.54 1.39
C SER A 105 -9.18 -2.44 1.33
N VAL A 106 -9.17 -1.69 0.23
CA VAL A 106 -8.22 -0.61 -0.02
C VAL A 106 -9.00 0.66 -0.34
N THR A 107 -8.67 1.74 0.34
CA THR A 107 -9.18 3.09 0.08
C THR A 107 -8.07 3.89 -0.57
N PHE A 108 -8.37 4.49 -1.73
CA PHE A 108 -7.44 5.34 -2.44
C PHE A 108 -7.78 6.80 -2.14
N GLY A 109 -6.74 7.60 -1.87
CA GLY A 109 -6.93 9.02 -1.62
C GLY A 109 -7.36 9.79 -2.86
N GLU A 110 -7.52 11.10 -2.67
CA GLU A 110 -7.91 12.04 -3.72
C GLU A 110 -6.96 12.04 -4.92
N VAL A 111 -7.47 12.51 -6.06
CA VAL A 111 -6.67 12.77 -7.25
C VAL A 111 -6.56 14.27 -7.45
N GLU A 112 -5.35 14.79 -7.53
CA GLU A 112 -5.05 16.20 -7.71
C GLU A 112 -4.38 16.48 -9.06
N ASP A 113 -4.54 17.71 -9.57
CA ASP A 113 -3.72 18.21 -10.67
C ASP A 113 -2.44 18.91 -10.19
N LYS A 114 -1.60 19.35 -11.14
CA LYS A 114 -0.32 20.03 -10.82
C LYS A 114 -0.45 21.31 -10.00
N ASP A 115 -1.66 21.88 -9.93
CA ASP A 115 -1.96 23.12 -9.21
C ASP A 115 -2.65 22.81 -7.86
N TYR A 116 -2.64 21.54 -7.44
CA TYR A 116 -3.26 21.04 -6.20
C TYR A 116 -4.77 21.24 -6.14
N ASN A 117 -5.44 21.22 -7.30
CA ASN A 117 -6.89 21.18 -7.34
C ASN A 117 -7.36 19.73 -7.30
N THR A 118 -8.25 19.40 -6.37
CA THR A 118 -8.94 18.11 -6.33
C THR A 118 -9.75 17.91 -7.62
N VAL A 119 -9.41 16.86 -8.36
CA VAL A 119 -10.10 16.39 -9.57
C VAL A 119 -11.16 15.36 -9.20
N THR A 120 -10.81 14.47 -8.27
CA THR A 120 -11.70 13.45 -7.70
C THR A 120 -11.41 13.35 -6.21
N GLU A 121 -12.48 13.28 -5.42
CA GLU A 121 -12.42 13.03 -3.97
C GLU A 121 -11.86 11.63 -3.66
N GLU A 122 -11.62 11.35 -2.37
CA GLU A 122 -11.30 10.02 -1.87
C GLU A 122 -12.35 8.99 -2.34
N ALA A 123 -11.87 7.83 -2.79
CA ALA A 123 -12.76 6.78 -3.30
C ALA A 123 -13.37 5.96 -2.16
N ASP A 124 -14.58 5.43 -2.37
CA ASP A 124 -15.10 4.38 -1.50
C ASP A 124 -14.16 3.17 -1.46
N PRO A 125 -14.04 2.46 -0.32
CA PRO A 125 -13.17 1.30 -0.20
C PRO A 125 -13.49 0.23 -1.24
N THR A 126 -12.48 -0.20 -1.98
CA THR A 126 -12.59 -1.32 -2.93
C THR A 126 -12.09 -2.59 -2.28
N SER A 127 -12.89 -3.65 -2.30
CA SER A 127 -12.53 -4.91 -1.65
C SER A 127 -12.28 -6.06 -2.63
N VAL A 128 -11.38 -6.96 -2.23
CA VAL A 128 -11.03 -8.20 -2.94
C VAL A 128 -10.97 -9.35 -1.95
N ASP A 129 -11.59 -10.48 -2.30
CA ASP A 129 -11.51 -11.71 -1.52
C ASP A 129 -10.13 -12.37 -1.65
N ILE A 130 -9.68 -12.97 -0.56
CA ILE A 130 -8.39 -13.63 -0.39
C ILE A 130 -8.66 -15.14 -0.44
N ASN A 131 -8.41 -15.73 -1.62
CA ASN A 131 -8.51 -17.17 -1.82
C ASN A 131 -7.17 -17.88 -1.56
#